data_AF-A0A804MB25-F1
#
_entry.id   AF-A0A804MB25-F1
#
_cell.length_a   1.000
_cell.length_b   1.000
_cell.length_c   1.000
_cell.angle_alpha   90.00
_cell.angle_beta   90.00
_cell.angle_gamma   90.00
#
_symmetry.space_group_name_H-M   'P 1'
#
loop_
_entity.id
_entity.type
_entity.pdbx_description
1 polymer ?
#
loop_
_entity_poly.entity_id
_entity_poly.type
_entity_poly.pdbx_seq_one_letter_code
_entity_poly.pdbx_strand_id
1 'polypeptide(L)'
;MCFNDNDQKLWEEDPHEYVRKGYDIIEDLYSPRTAAMDFVSELIRKRGKNNLQKFIHFIVDIFRRYDEAPADLKPYRQKDGALLAIGTLRDKLKQTDPYKTELESMLVRHVFPEFNSRVGHLAQAAWVAGQYAHINFSDQNNF
;
A
#
# COMPACT_ATOMS: atom_id res chain seq x y z
N MET A 1 -7.58 5.15 5.38
CA MET A 1 -6.51 4.24 4.90
C MET A 1 -5.14 4.68 5.37
N CYS A 2 -4.78 5.96 5.32
CA CYS A 2 -3.45 6.42 5.70
C CYS A 2 -3.17 6.31 7.20
N PHE A 3 -1.90 6.09 7.54
CA PHE A 3 -1.34 6.32 8.87
C PHE A 3 -1.69 7.72 9.39
N ASN A 4 -2.21 7.82 10.61
CA ASN A 4 -2.72 9.06 11.20
C ASN A 4 -2.01 9.40 12.53
N ASP A 5 -2.45 10.46 13.22
CA ASP A 5 -1.82 10.91 14.47
C ASP A 5 -2.00 9.93 15.64
N ASN A 6 -3.13 9.21 15.71
CA ASN A 6 -3.32 8.16 16.70
C ASN A 6 -2.41 6.96 16.42
N ASP A 7 -2.22 6.62 15.15
CA ASP A 7 -1.29 5.58 14.72
C ASP A 7 0.16 5.98 15.09
N GLN A 8 0.54 7.26 14.88
CA GLN A 8 1.86 7.79 15.26
C GLN A 8 2.08 7.68 16.77
N LYS A 9 1.09 8.11 17.56
CA LYS A 9 1.17 8.05 19.01
C LYS A 9 1.33 6.62 19.51
N LEU A 10 0.51 5.70 19.01
CA LEU A 10 0.61 4.28 19.40
C LEU A 10 1.94 3.68 18.97
N TRP A 11 2.44 4.03 17.79
CA TRP A 11 3.76 3.58 17.32
C TRP A 11 4.91 4.06 18.21
N GLU A 12 4.84 5.30 18.72
CA GLU A 12 5.86 5.86 19.61
C GLU A 12 5.78 5.29 21.05
N GLU A 13 4.56 5.08 21.55
CA GLU A 13 4.32 4.58 22.91
C GLU A 13 4.53 3.07 23.02
N ASP A 14 3.98 2.30 22.08
CA ASP A 14 4.05 0.85 22.05
C ASP A 14 3.95 0.31 20.60
N PRO A 15 5.09 0.20 19.88
CA PRO A 15 5.10 -0.30 18.51
C PRO A 15 4.67 -1.77 18.42
N HIS A 16 4.80 -2.56 19.50
CA HIS A 16 4.33 -3.94 19.51
C HIS A 16 2.81 -3.98 19.52
N GLU A 17 2.17 -3.13 20.32
CA GLU A 17 0.71 -2.99 20.34
C GLU A 17 0.18 -2.45 19.00
N TYR A 18 0.87 -1.49 18.38
CA TYR A 18 0.52 -1.03 17.04
C TYR A 18 0.47 -2.19 16.04
N VAL A 19 1.52 -3.02 16.01
CA VAL A 19 1.58 -4.19 15.12
C VAL A 19 0.50 -5.20 15.49
N ARG A 20 0.34 -5.54 16.77
CA ARG A 20 -0.68 -6.51 17.25
C ARG A 20 -2.08 -6.08 16.85
N LYS A 21 -2.42 -4.80 17.05
CA LYS A 21 -3.71 -4.22 16.69
C LYS A 21 -4.03 -4.41 15.20
N GLY A 22 -3.04 -4.31 14.33
CA GLY A 22 -3.21 -4.54 12.89
C GLY A 22 -3.58 -5.97 12.48
N TYR A 23 -3.50 -6.94 13.40
CA TYR A 23 -3.92 -8.33 13.19
C TYR A 23 -5.11 -8.74 14.06
N ASP A 24 -5.70 -7.80 14.81
CA ASP A 24 -6.83 -8.07 15.69
C ASP A 24 -8.14 -7.98 14.90
N ILE A 25 -8.76 -9.13 14.68
CA ILE A 25 -10.01 -9.26 13.89
C ILE A 25 -11.14 -8.39 14.47
N ILE A 26 -11.17 -8.21 15.80
CA ILE A 26 -12.22 -7.39 16.44
C ILE A 26 -11.99 -5.91 16.16
N GLU A 27 -10.73 -5.45 16.21
CA GLU A 27 -10.39 -4.08 15.82
C GLU A 27 -10.63 -3.85 14.32
N ASP A 28 -10.33 -4.84 13.48
CA ASP A 28 -10.59 -4.78 12.04
C ASP A 28 -12.08 -4.55 11.71
N LEU A 29 -12.99 -5.14 12.49
CA LEU A 29 -14.44 -4.97 12.31
C LEU A 29 -14.91 -3.51 12.46
N TYR A 30 -14.24 -2.71 13.28
CA TYR A 30 -14.61 -1.31 13.54
C TYR A 30 -13.64 -0.30 12.92
N SER A 31 -12.56 -0.79 12.31
CA SER A 31 -11.49 0.03 11.76
C SER A 31 -11.97 0.83 10.54
N PRO A 32 -11.90 2.17 10.56
CA PRO A 32 -12.16 2.99 9.38
C PRO A 32 -11.19 2.68 8.22
N ARG A 33 -10.00 2.16 8.53
CA ARG A 33 -9.02 1.72 7.53
C ARG A 33 -9.57 0.50 6.79
N THR A 34 -10.02 -0.52 7.51
CA THR A 34 -10.57 -1.76 6.95
C THR A 34 -11.86 -1.48 6.17
N ALA A 35 -12.78 -0.70 6.73
CA ALA A 35 -14.01 -0.29 6.04
C ALA A 35 -13.74 0.44 4.70
N ALA A 36 -12.71 1.30 4.66
CA ALA A 36 -12.32 1.97 3.41
C ALA A 36 -11.72 1.01 2.38
N MET A 37 -10.94 0.01 2.82
CA MET A 37 -10.38 -1.01 1.93
C MET A 37 -11.48 -1.91 1.35
N ASP A 38 -12.44 -2.32 2.17
CA ASP A 38 -13.58 -3.12 1.72
C ASP A 38 -14.43 -2.33 0.72
N PHE A 39 -14.67 -1.04 0.99
CA PHE A 39 -15.36 -0.15 0.07
C PHE A 39 -14.66 -0.06 -1.29
N VAL A 40 -13.34 0.17 -1.30
CA VAL A 40 -12.55 0.24 -2.55
C VAL A 40 -12.61 -1.09 -3.30
N SER A 41 -12.47 -2.20 -2.59
CA SER A 41 -12.54 -3.55 -3.16
C SER A 41 -13.92 -3.81 -3.79
N GLU A 42 -15.01 -3.47 -3.10
CA GLU A 42 -16.37 -3.60 -3.60
C GLU A 42 -16.66 -2.66 -4.77
N LEU A 43 -16.18 -1.41 -4.73
CA LEU A 43 -16.34 -0.44 -5.80
C LEU A 43 -15.69 -0.93 -7.10
N ILE A 44 -14.49 -1.49 -6.99
CA ILE A 44 -13.75 -2.08 -8.12
C ILE A 44 -14.40 -3.39 -8.57
N ARG A 45 -14.92 -4.20 -7.65
CA ARG A 45 -15.60 -5.45 -8.01
C ARG A 45 -16.90 -5.20 -8.76
N LYS A 46 -17.73 -4.26 -8.31
CA LYS A 46 -19.06 -3.97 -8.88
C LYS A 46 -19.01 -3.07 -10.12
N ARG A 47 -18.04 -2.17 -10.22
CA ARG A 47 -17.96 -1.13 -11.28
C ARG A 47 -16.53 -0.97 -11.83
N GLY A 48 -15.88 -2.09 -12.11
CA GLY A 48 -14.42 -2.16 -12.25
C GLY A 48 -13.76 -1.33 -13.34
N LYS A 49 -14.24 -1.36 -14.59
CA LYS A 49 -13.46 -0.80 -15.73
C LYS A 49 -13.06 0.66 -15.53
N ASN A 50 -14.00 1.52 -15.15
CA ASN A 50 -13.73 2.96 -15.00
C ASN A 50 -13.18 3.32 -13.61
N ASN A 51 -13.61 2.60 -12.56
CA ASN A 51 -13.21 2.95 -11.19
C ASN A 51 -11.81 2.47 -10.85
N LEU A 52 -11.42 1.27 -11.31
CA LEU A 52 -10.06 0.77 -11.09
C LEU A 52 -9.05 1.72 -11.72
N GLN A 53 -9.26 2.11 -12.98
CA GLN A 53 -8.35 3.02 -13.66
C GLN A 53 -8.22 4.35 -12.92
N LYS A 54 -9.34 5.00 -12.55
CA LYS A 54 -9.31 6.25 -11.80
C LYS A 54 -8.61 6.11 -10.45
N PHE A 55 -8.87 5.01 -9.75
CA PHE A 55 -8.25 4.75 -8.46
C PHE A 55 -6.74 4.50 -8.59
N ILE A 56 -6.31 3.71 -9.56
CA ILE A 56 -4.87 3.50 -9.81
C ILE A 56 -4.17 4.80 -10.23
N HIS A 57 -4.79 5.65 -11.06
CA HIS A 57 -4.24 6.97 -11.36
C HIS A 57 -4.06 7.83 -10.10
N PHE A 58 -5.03 7.78 -9.18
CA PHE A 58 -4.94 8.48 -7.90
C PHE A 58 -3.76 7.96 -7.05
N ILE A 59 -3.57 6.64 -6.98
CA ILE A 59 -2.43 6.02 -6.27
C ILE A 59 -1.09 6.41 -6.92
N VAL A 60 -0.99 6.36 -8.25
CA VAL A 60 0.22 6.75 -8.98
C VAL A 60 0.57 8.22 -8.74
N ASP A 61 -0.42 9.10 -8.67
CA ASP A 61 -0.21 10.51 -8.33
C ASP A 61 0.37 10.70 -6.91
N ILE A 62 -0.09 9.90 -5.94
CA ILE A 62 0.51 9.89 -4.58
C ILE A 62 1.98 9.48 -4.64
N PHE A 63 2.31 8.41 -5.37
CA PHE A 63 3.70 7.97 -5.51
C PHE A 63 4.58 9.00 -6.21
N ARG A 64 4.07 9.65 -7.27
CA ARG A 64 4.78 10.73 -7.95
C ARG A 64 5.09 11.89 -6.99
N ARG A 65 4.10 12.37 -6.25
CA ARG A 65 4.29 13.46 -5.26
C ARG A 65 5.28 13.07 -4.18
N TYR A 66 5.29 11.80 -3.78
CA TYR A 66 6.27 11.29 -2.82
C TYR A 66 7.70 11.27 -3.36
N ASP A 67 7.88 10.90 -4.63
CA ASP A 67 9.19 10.91 -5.30
C ASP A 67 9.72 12.34 -5.48
N GLU A 68 8.83 13.29 -5.82
CA GLU A 68 9.15 14.70 -6.05
C GLU A 68 9.37 15.52 -4.77
N ALA A 69 8.83 15.08 -3.64
CA ALA A 69 8.96 15.78 -2.36
C ALA A 69 10.38 15.66 -1.79
N PRO A 70 10.91 16.75 -1.18
CA PRO A 70 12.17 16.70 -0.47
C PRO A 70 12.06 15.79 0.77
N ALA A 71 13.18 15.27 1.24
CA ALA A 71 13.22 14.21 2.25
C ALA A 71 12.50 14.58 3.57
N ASP A 72 12.53 15.85 3.96
CA ASP A 72 11.90 16.41 5.16
C ASP A 72 10.39 16.65 5.01
N LEU A 73 9.88 16.75 3.78
CA LEU A 73 8.46 16.96 3.47
C LEU A 73 7.83 15.76 2.75
N LYS A 74 8.49 14.60 2.80
CA LYS A 74 7.96 13.39 2.17
C LYS A 74 6.59 13.04 2.77
N PRO A 75 5.54 12.82 1.95
CA PRO A 75 4.20 12.49 2.43
C PRO A 75 4.10 11.01 2.83
N TYR A 76 4.89 10.59 3.83
CA TYR A 76 5.02 9.20 4.27
C TYR A 76 3.68 8.53 4.59
N ARG A 77 2.76 9.26 5.23
CA ARG A 77 1.41 8.78 5.56
C ARG A 77 0.57 8.46 4.32
N GLN A 78 0.68 9.30 3.28
CA GLN A 78 -0.02 9.05 2.02
C GLN A 78 0.61 7.88 1.28
N LYS A 79 1.94 7.75 1.30
CA LYS A 79 2.63 6.59 0.74
C LYS A 79 2.20 5.29 1.43
N ASP A 80 2.14 5.27 2.76
CA ASP A 80 1.61 4.11 3.52
C ASP A 80 0.21 3.72 3.04
N GLY A 81 -0.72 4.68 2.98
CA GLY A 81 -2.08 4.43 2.49
C GLY A 81 -2.13 3.94 1.04
N ALA A 82 -1.24 4.45 0.18
CA ALA A 82 -1.12 4.03 -1.21
C ALA A 82 -0.57 2.59 -1.33
N LEU A 83 0.45 2.25 -0.55
CA LEU A 83 1.01 0.90 -0.45
C LEU A 83 -0.04 -0.10 0.04
N LEU A 84 -0.80 0.27 1.07
CA LEU A 84 -1.90 -0.54 1.56
C LEU A 84 -2.94 -0.79 0.45
N ALA A 85 -3.35 0.27 -0.25
CA ALA A 85 -4.33 0.17 -1.33
C ALA A 85 -3.90 -0.78 -2.45
N ILE A 86 -2.64 -0.73 -2.90
CA ILE A 86 -2.13 -1.66 -3.91
C ILE A 86 -2.06 -3.10 -3.39
N GLY A 87 -1.68 -3.32 -2.13
CA GLY A 87 -1.63 -4.66 -1.56
C GLY A 87 -3.02 -5.29 -1.44
N THR A 88 -4.03 -4.50 -1.06
CA THR A 88 -5.43 -4.93 -1.02
C THR A 88 -5.97 -5.30 -2.40
N LEU A 89 -5.52 -4.61 -3.44
CA LEU A 89 -5.94 -4.87 -4.82
C LEU A 89 -5.12 -5.96 -5.52
N ARG A 90 -4.27 -6.70 -4.81
CA ARG A 90 -3.36 -7.72 -5.39
C ARG A 90 -4.08 -8.70 -6.33
N ASP A 91 -5.24 -9.21 -5.92
CA ASP A 91 -5.94 -10.26 -6.67
C ASP A 91 -6.43 -9.71 -8.01
N LYS A 92 -6.84 -8.44 -8.03
CA LYS A 92 -7.32 -7.76 -9.23
C LYS A 92 -6.17 -7.33 -10.14
N LEU A 93 -5.12 -6.75 -9.58
CA LEU A 93 -4.01 -6.19 -10.34
C LEU A 93 -3.18 -7.29 -11.02
N LYS A 94 -3.01 -8.45 -10.39
CA LYS A 94 -2.34 -9.62 -11.00
C LYS A 94 -3.06 -10.20 -12.22
N GLN A 95 -4.33 -9.87 -12.43
CA GLN A 95 -5.18 -10.44 -13.47
C GLN A 95 -5.63 -9.42 -14.53
N THR A 96 -5.25 -8.13 -14.38
CA THR A 96 -5.78 -7.06 -15.22
C THR A 96 -4.66 -6.34 -15.96
N ASP A 97 -4.63 -6.43 -17.28
CA ASP A 97 -3.76 -5.61 -18.12
C ASP A 97 -4.28 -4.16 -18.20
N PRO A 98 -3.39 -3.16 -18.35
CA PRO A 98 -1.93 -3.28 -18.40
C PRO A 98 -1.27 -3.35 -17.01
N TYR A 99 -2.04 -3.32 -15.91
CA TYR A 99 -1.47 -3.24 -14.57
C TYR A 99 -0.58 -4.43 -14.22
N LYS A 100 -0.97 -5.63 -14.67
CA LYS A 100 -0.23 -6.86 -14.45
C LYS A 100 1.23 -6.76 -14.92
N THR A 101 1.47 -6.15 -16.08
CA THR A 101 2.82 -5.99 -16.65
C THR A 101 3.63 -4.90 -15.95
N GLU A 102 2.95 -3.92 -15.35
CA GLU A 102 3.59 -2.82 -14.60
C GLU A 102 3.88 -3.15 -13.13
N LEU A 103 3.45 -4.32 -12.63
CA LEU A 103 3.60 -4.68 -11.21
C LEU A 103 5.07 -4.70 -10.77
N GLU A 104 5.96 -5.30 -11.55
CA GLU A 104 7.40 -5.34 -11.24
C GLU A 104 7.99 -3.93 -11.12
N SER A 105 7.75 -3.09 -12.14
CA SER A 105 8.21 -1.70 -12.17
C SER A 105 7.71 -0.90 -10.95
N MET A 106 6.44 -1.11 -10.58
CA MET A 106 5.84 -0.50 -9.41
C MET A 106 6.52 -0.96 -8.10
N LEU A 107 6.79 -2.26 -7.94
CA LEU A 107 7.48 -2.80 -6.76
C LEU A 107 8.90 -2.23 -6.63
N VAL A 108 9.67 -2.29 -7.72
CA VAL A 108 11.06 -1.82 -7.76
C VAL A 108 11.15 -0.33 -7.44
N ARG A 109 10.22 0.46 -7.98
CA ARG A 109 10.26 1.92 -7.81
C ARG A 109 9.71 2.38 -6.46
N HIS A 110 8.64 1.78 -5.97
CA HIS A 110 7.88 2.34 -4.85
C HIS A 110 7.88 1.48 -3.59
N VAL A 111 8.15 0.18 -3.69
CA VAL A 111 8.13 -0.76 -2.56
C VAL A 111 9.54 -1.07 -2.07
N PHE A 112 10.44 -1.56 -2.92
CA PHE A 112 11.77 -2.01 -2.51
C PHE A 112 12.65 -0.92 -1.86
N PRO A 113 12.62 0.36 -2.31
CA PRO A 113 13.40 1.40 -1.64
C PRO A 113 13.00 1.61 -0.18
N GLU A 114 11.76 1.28 0.19
CA GLU A 114 11.27 1.46 1.55
C GLU A 114 11.78 0.40 2.53
N PHE A 115 12.40 -0.68 2.06
CA PHE A 115 13.07 -1.64 2.96
C PHE A 115 14.27 -1.04 3.69
N ASN A 116 14.85 0.03 3.13
CA ASN A 116 15.93 0.79 3.76
C ASN A 116 15.42 2.06 4.47
N SER A 117 14.10 2.24 4.55
CA SER A 117 13.50 3.41 5.17
C SER A 117 13.64 3.35 6.69
N ARG A 118 13.92 4.51 7.30
CA ARG A 118 13.92 4.66 8.76
C ARG A 118 12.52 4.90 9.32
N VAL A 119 11.53 5.11 8.46
CA VAL A 119 10.15 5.37 8.85
C VAL A 119 9.46 4.02 9.08
N GLY A 120 9.33 3.63 10.35
CA GLY A 120 8.90 2.29 10.73
C GLY A 120 7.54 1.87 10.17
N HIS A 121 6.57 2.78 10.10
CA HIS A 121 5.25 2.45 9.55
C HIS A 121 5.27 2.15 8.04
N LEU A 122 6.35 2.49 7.31
CA LEU A 122 6.53 2.06 5.91
C LEU A 122 7.02 0.62 5.78
N ALA A 123 7.25 -0.10 6.89
CA ALA A 123 7.45 -1.54 6.87
C ALA A 123 6.29 -2.29 6.21
N GLN A 124 5.11 -1.66 6.06
CA GLN A 124 4.02 -2.13 5.21
C GLN A 124 4.47 -2.47 3.77
N ALA A 125 5.54 -1.85 3.27
CA ALA A 125 6.16 -2.22 2.00
C ALA A 125 6.58 -3.70 1.96
N ALA A 126 7.09 -4.26 3.06
CA ALA A 126 7.46 -5.68 3.13
C ALA A 126 6.24 -6.59 3.00
N TRP A 127 5.13 -6.20 3.64
CA TRP A 127 3.85 -6.90 3.46
C TRP A 127 3.39 -6.84 2.00
N VAL A 128 3.46 -5.68 1.35
CA VAL A 128 3.13 -5.53 -0.08
C VAL A 128 4.01 -6.41 -0.96
N ALA A 129 5.32 -6.45 -0.72
CA ALA A 129 6.21 -7.34 -1.47
C ALA A 129 5.82 -8.80 -1.32
N GLY A 130 5.46 -9.24 -0.10
CA GLY A 130 4.88 -10.56 0.12
C GLY A 130 3.58 -10.80 -0.67
N GLN A 131 2.74 -9.77 -0.84
CA GLN A 131 1.53 -9.88 -1.67
C GLN A 131 1.84 -10.13 -3.14
N TYR A 132 3.01 -9.73 -3.62
CA TYR A 132 3.41 -9.85 -5.02
C TYR A 132 4.59 -10.79 -5.27
N ALA A 133 5.07 -11.52 -4.27
CA ALA A 133 6.23 -12.41 -4.38
C ALA A 133 6.12 -13.49 -5.48
N HIS A 134 4.91 -13.82 -5.92
CA HIS A 134 4.64 -14.83 -6.96
C HIS A 134 4.23 -14.23 -8.32
N ILE A 135 4.54 -12.96 -8.59
CA ILE A 135 4.43 -12.43 -9.95
C ILE A 135 5.61 -12.93 -10.80
N ASN A 136 5.48 -12.77 -12.12
CA ASN A 136 6.59 -13.02 -13.02
C ASN A 136 7.50 -11.80 -13.01
N PHE A 137 8.70 -11.95 -12.45
CA PHE A 137 9.76 -10.95 -12.54
C PHE A 137 10.55 -11.17 -13.83
N SER A 138 10.76 -10.11 -14.59
CA SER A 138 11.55 -10.10 -15.82
C SER A 138 13.04 -10.07 -15.50
N ASP A 139 13.42 -9.32 -14.45
CA ASP A 139 14.78 -9.29 -13.93
C ASP A 139 14.88 -10.16 -12.67
N GLN A 140 15.80 -11.14 -12.70
CA GLN A 140 16.04 -12.06 -11.58
C GLN A 140 16.61 -11.35 -10.34
N ASN A 141 17.20 -10.16 -10.48
CA ASN A 141 17.68 -9.37 -9.35
C ASN A 141 16.55 -8.71 -8.54
N ASN A 142 15.33 -8.69 -9.08
CA ASN A 142 14.16 -8.10 -8.43
C ASN A 142 13.35 -9.12 -7.60
N PHE A 143 13.76 -10.39 -7.56
CA PHE A 143 13.08 -11.46 -6.82
C PHE A 143 13.48 -11.49 -5.34
#